data_AF-A0A257KYX0-F1
#
_entry.id   AF-A0A257KYX0-F1
#
_cell.length_a   1.000
_cell.length_b   1.000
_cell.length_c   1.000
_cell.angle_alpha   90.00
_cell.angle_beta   90.00
_cell.angle_gamma   90.00
#
_symmetry.space_group_name_H-M   'P 1'
#
loop_
_entity.id
_entity.type
_entity.pdbx_description
1 polymer ?
#
loop_
_entity_poly.entity_id
_entity_poly.type
_entity_poly.pdbx_seq_one_letter_code
_entity_poly.pdbx_strand_id
1 'polypeptide(L)'
;MFYINRTRPNKAGECPINMRITINGKSITVFTKRLVIADIWDGKIGICKGKTSVAIEVNRYLEDFKANTYGKYAELNAKFDHTTPELLRDSLLNVNSSKEHNLCVIWEDHLANLKQLIGIETSNGNYYKFKSTLKYMREFLKKEFKVTDIPLKMV
;
A
#
# COMPACT_ATOMS: atom_id res chain seq x y z
N MET A 1 -15.35 1.23 -1.19
CA MET A 1 -16.46 0.72 -2.03
C MET A 1 -16.06 -0.62 -2.62
N PHE A 2 -16.94 -1.62 -2.66
CA PHE A 2 -16.69 -2.89 -3.34
C PHE A 2 -17.29 -2.94 -4.74
N TYR A 3 -16.61 -3.62 -5.66
CA TYR A 3 -17.09 -3.86 -7.03
C TYR A 3 -16.45 -5.10 -7.63
N ILE A 4 -17.12 -5.73 -8.60
CA ILE A 4 -16.54 -6.84 -9.36
C ILE A 4 -15.83 -6.34 -10.62
N ASN A 5 -14.70 -6.94 -10.96
CA ASN A 5 -14.06 -6.70 -12.25
C ASN A 5 -14.55 -7.72 -13.29
N ARG A 6 -15.52 -7.30 -14.10
CA ARG A 6 -16.13 -8.13 -15.16
C ARG A 6 -15.23 -8.42 -16.35
N THR A 7 -14.07 -7.73 -16.46
CA THR A 7 -13.14 -7.94 -17.58
C THR A 7 -12.22 -9.15 -17.40
N ARG A 8 -12.21 -9.75 -16.20
CA ARG A 8 -11.33 -10.87 -15.86
C ARG A 8 -12.09 -12.01 -15.17
N PRO A 9 -13.10 -12.61 -15.81
CA PRO A 9 -13.75 -13.80 -15.27
C PRO A 9 -12.79 -15.00 -15.30
N ASN A 10 -12.92 -15.91 -14.33
CA ASN A 10 -12.24 -17.19 -14.36
C ASN A 10 -12.96 -18.19 -15.30
N LYS A 11 -12.42 -19.41 -15.42
CA LYS A 11 -13.02 -20.48 -16.26
C LYS A 11 -14.44 -20.87 -15.82
N ALA A 12 -14.82 -20.59 -14.57
CA ALA A 12 -16.15 -20.85 -14.03
C ALA A 12 -17.10 -19.65 -14.16
N GLY A 13 -16.69 -18.55 -14.82
CA GLY A 13 -17.50 -17.35 -14.99
C GLY A 13 -17.53 -16.42 -13.77
N GLU A 14 -16.73 -16.68 -12.75
CA GLU A 14 -16.67 -15.86 -11.54
C GLU A 14 -15.76 -14.65 -11.76
N CYS A 15 -16.23 -13.49 -11.30
CA CYS A 15 -15.51 -12.23 -11.39
C CYS A 15 -14.82 -11.91 -10.06
N PRO A 16 -13.57 -11.41 -10.07
CA PRO A 16 -12.88 -11.01 -8.85
C PRO A 16 -13.52 -9.77 -8.23
N ILE A 17 -13.71 -9.81 -6.91
CA ILE A 17 -14.20 -8.70 -6.11
C ILE A 17 -13.02 -7.82 -5.69
N ASN A 18 -13.16 -6.52 -5.89
CA ASN A 18 -12.18 -5.52 -5.53
C ASN A 18 -12.78 -4.47 -4.59
N MET A 19 -11.93 -3.90 -3.74
CA MET A 19 -12.24 -2.74 -2.92
C MET A 19 -11.52 -1.51 -3.48
N ARG A 20 -12.28 -0.48 -3.83
CA ARG A 20 -11.74 0.86 -4.06
C ARG A 20 -11.64 1.60 -2.73
N ILE A 21 -10.44 2.04 -2.40
CA ILE A 21 -10.11 2.90 -1.27
C ILE A 21 -9.87 4.30 -1.83
N THR A 22 -10.45 5.32 -1.21
CA THR A 22 -10.25 6.72 -1.62
C THR A 22 -9.98 7.56 -0.39
N ILE A 23 -8.86 8.29 -0.38
CA ILE A 23 -8.44 9.18 0.70
C ILE A 23 -7.91 10.45 0.04
N ASN A 24 -8.42 11.61 0.46
CA ASN A 24 -7.98 12.93 -0.04
C ASN A 24 -7.93 13.05 -1.58
N GLY A 25 -8.95 12.53 -2.27
CA GLY A 25 -9.07 12.60 -3.73
C GLY A 25 -8.19 11.61 -4.50
N LYS A 26 -7.31 10.86 -3.83
CA LYS A 26 -6.54 9.77 -4.44
C LYS A 26 -7.24 8.44 -4.20
N SER A 27 -7.30 7.60 -5.24
CA SER A 27 -7.98 6.31 -5.19
C SER A 27 -7.07 5.18 -5.62
N ILE A 28 -7.16 4.06 -4.91
CA ILE A 28 -6.49 2.81 -5.29
C ILE A 28 -7.49 1.64 -5.23
N THR A 29 -7.13 0.55 -5.89
CA THR A 29 -7.91 -0.69 -5.90
C THR A 29 -7.12 -1.81 -5.23
N VAL A 30 -7.80 -2.56 -4.36
CA VAL A 30 -7.27 -3.72 -3.66
C VAL A 30 -8.11 -4.95 -3.99
N PHE A 31 -7.46 -6.06 -4.37
CA PHE A 31 -8.15 -7.32 -4.59
C PHE A 31 -8.50 -7.97 -3.24
N THR A 32 -9.77 -8.34 -3.06
CA THR A 32 -10.25 -8.91 -1.78
C THR A 32 -10.03 -10.42 -1.68
N LYS A 33 -9.35 -11.05 -2.64
CA LYS A 33 -9.13 -12.53 -2.68
C LYS A 33 -10.43 -13.33 -2.71
N ARG A 34 -11.52 -12.73 -3.20
CA ARG A 34 -12.81 -13.37 -3.43
C ARG A 34 -13.24 -13.22 -4.87
N LEU A 35 -13.93 -14.23 -5.38
CA LEU A 35 -14.59 -14.21 -6.67
C LEU A 35 -16.08 -14.47 -6.45
N VAL A 36 -16.90 -14.01 -7.39
CA VAL A 36 -18.35 -14.20 -7.35
C VAL A 36 -18.93 -14.24 -8.76
N ILE A 37 -19.98 -15.03 -8.96
CA ILE A 37 -20.78 -15.00 -10.19
C ILE A 37 -21.37 -13.59 -10.35
N ALA A 38 -21.26 -13.02 -11.56
CA ALA A 38 -21.68 -11.65 -11.82
C ALA A 38 -23.18 -11.41 -11.58
N ASP A 39 -24.01 -12.43 -11.80
CA ASP A 39 -25.47 -12.37 -11.69
C ASP A 39 -25.97 -12.18 -10.26
N ILE A 40 -25.22 -12.74 -9.30
CA ILE A 40 -25.56 -12.61 -7.88
C ILE A 40 -24.93 -11.35 -7.27
N TRP A 41 -24.26 -10.49 -8.03
CA TRP A 41 -23.67 -9.25 -7.50
C TRP A 41 -24.61 -8.05 -7.64
N ASP A 42 -24.76 -7.28 -6.56
CA ASP A 42 -25.36 -5.96 -6.57
C ASP A 42 -24.28 -4.88 -6.72
N GLY A 43 -24.17 -4.31 -7.93
CA GLY A 43 -23.22 -3.23 -8.21
C GLY A 43 -23.55 -1.90 -7.55
N LYS A 44 -24.82 -1.65 -7.17
CA LYS A 44 -25.21 -0.38 -6.51
C LYS A 44 -24.81 -0.39 -5.05
N ILE A 45 -25.05 -1.50 -4.37
CA ILE A 45 -24.80 -1.64 -2.93
C ILE A 45 -23.38 -2.18 -2.67
N GLY A 46 -22.83 -2.96 -3.61
CA GLY A 46 -21.50 -3.57 -3.47
C GLY A 46 -21.52 -4.85 -2.62
N ILE A 47 -22.59 -5.64 -2.71
CA ILE A 47 -22.79 -6.90 -1.99
C ILE A 47 -23.39 -7.97 -2.90
N CYS A 48 -23.35 -9.23 -2.50
CA CYS A 48 -24.09 -10.31 -3.15
C CYS A 48 -25.59 -10.25 -2.82
N LYS A 49 -26.43 -10.45 -3.83
CA LYS A 49 -27.89 -10.59 -3.74
C LYS A 49 -28.29 -12.00 -3.33
N GLY A 50 -29.46 -12.09 -2.69
CA GLY A 50 -30.07 -13.36 -2.31
C GLY A 50 -29.62 -13.89 -0.95
N LYS A 51 -30.12 -15.08 -0.60
CA LYS A 51 -29.89 -15.74 0.70
C LYS A 51 -29.19 -17.10 0.55
N THR A 52 -28.50 -17.31 -0.58
CA THR A 52 -27.69 -18.53 -0.75
C THR A 52 -26.55 -18.53 0.26
N SER A 53 -26.10 -19.72 0.66
CA SER A 53 -24.95 -19.88 1.56
C SER A 53 -23.73 -19.11 1.07
N VAL A 54 -23.45 -19.17 -0.23
CA VAL A 54 -22.36 -18.44 -0.90
C VAL A 54 -22.53 -16.93 -0.78
N ALA A 55 -23.72 -16.38 -1.04
CA ALA A 55 -23.96 -14.95 -0.93
C ALA A 55 -23.78 -14.45 0.51
N ILE A 56 -24.28 -15.20 1.49
CA ILE A 56 -24.14 -14.88 2.92
C ILE A 56 -22.66 -14.92 3.34
N GLU A 57 -21.93 -15.95 2.94
CA GLU A 57 -20.51 -16.11 3.27
C GLU A 57 -19.67 -14.97 2.68
N VAL A 58 -19.86 -14.67 1.38
CA VAL A 58 -19.14 -13.58 0.71
C VAL A 58 -19.47 -12.24 1.37
N ASN A 59 -20.74 -11.96 1.66
CA ASN A 59 -21.13 -10.70 2.31
C ASN A 59 -20.52 -10.55 3.70
N ARG A 60 -20.53 -11.62 4.51
CA ARG A 60 -19.86 -11.61 5.82
C ARG A 60 -18.37 -11.32 5.68
N TYR A 61 -17.71 -11.98 4.74
CA TYR A 61 -16.29 -11.73 4.47
C TYR A 61 -16.02 -10.27 4.06
N LEU A 62 -16.86 -9.68 3.21
CA LEU A 62 -16.70 -8.29 2.77
C LEU A 62 -16.89 -7.30 3.93
N GLU A 63 -17.82 -7.58 4.85
CA GLU A 63 -17.98 -6.78 6.07
C GLU A 63 -16.77 -6.89 6.99
N ASP A 64 -16.24 -8.10 7.22
CA ASP A 64 -15.02 -8.29 8.02
C ASP A 64 -13.81 -7.57 7.37
N PHE A 65 -13.67 -7.67 6.04
CA PHE A 65 -12.61 -7.00 5.29
C PHE A 65 -12.71 -5.48 5.40
N LYS A 66 -13.94 -4.95 5.32
CA LYS A 66 -14.23 -3.53 5.49
C LYS A 66 -13.91 -3.06 6.91
N ALA A 67 -14.34 -3.81 7.93
CA ALA A 67 -14.04 -3.51 9.33
C ALA A 67 -12.54 -3.49 9.60
N ASN A 68 -11.79 -4.49 9.10
CA ASN A 68 -10.33 -4.52 9.19
C ASN A 68 -9.68 -3.31 8.50
N THR A 69 -10.18 -2.93 7.31
CA THR A 69 -9.67 -1.76 6.58
C THR A 69 -9.88 -0.47 7.38
N TYR A 70 -11.04 -0.30 8.02
CA TYR A 70 -11.29 0.85 8.89
C TYR A 70 -10.42 0.83 10.15
N GLY A 71 -10.23 -0.33 10.78
CA GLY A 71 -9.33 -0.49 11.92
C GLY A 71 -7.89 -0.09 11.57
N LYS A 72 -7.37 -0.58 10.45
CA LYS A 72 -6.05 -0.19 9.95
C LYS A 72 -5.96 1.29 9.63
N TYR A 73 -6.99 1.86 8.99
CA TYR A 73 -7.02 3.30 8.73
C TYR A 73 -6.98 4.12 10.02
N ALA A 74 -7.72 3.73 11.05
CA ALA A 74 -7.69 4.39 12.36
C ALA A 74 -6.31 4.27 13.03
N GLU A 75 -5.67 3.09 12.98
CA GLU A 75 -4.29 2.91 13.47
C GLU A 75 -3.28 3.82 12.75
N LEU A 76 -3.41 3.98 11.43
CA LEU A 76 -2.52 4.83 10.64
C LEU A 76 -2.78 6.32 10.91
N ASN A 77 -4.04 6.74 10.99
CA ASN A 77 -4.40 8.12 11.33
C ASN A 77 -3.97 8.53 12.74
N ALA A 78 -3.92 7.58 13.70
CA ALA A 78 -3.41 7.87 15.04
C ALA A 78 -1.88 7.99 15.08
N LYS A 79 -1.18 7.44 14.07
CA LYS A 79 0.29 7.42 13.99
C LYS A 79 0.86 8.50 13.10
N PHE A 80 0.12 8.95 12.08
CA PHE A 80 0.62 9.84 11.03
C PHE A 80 -0.36 11.00 10.82
N ASP A 81 0.19 12.20 10.59
CA ASP A 81 -0.60 13.39 10.25
C ASP A 81 -1.28 13.27 8.87
N HIS A 82 -0.74 12.43 7.97
CA HIS A 82 -1.30 12.23 6.63
C HIS A 82 -1.28 10.76 6.18
N THR A 83 -2.44 10.11 6.16
CA THR A 83 -2.59 8.76 5.63
C THR A 83 -2.85 8.78 4.13
N THR A 84 -2.00 8.11 3.34
CA THR A 84 -2.21 7.91 1.91
C THR A 84 -2.94 6.59 1.64
N PRO A 85 -3.68 6.48 0.51
CA PRO A 85 -4.31 5.21 0.14
C PRO A 85 -3.30 4.06 0.00
N GLU A 86 -2.12 4.31 -0.56
CA GLU A 86 -1.06 3.31 -0.75
C GLU A 86 -0.59 2.72 0.58
N LEU A 87 -0.36 3.57 1.58
CA LEU A 87 0.04 3.17 2.91
C LEU A 87 -1.02 2.26 3.56
N LEU A 88 -2.29 2.61 3.40
CA LEU A 88 -3.40 1.78 3.89
C LEU A 88 -3.47 0.44 3.17
N ARG A 89 -3.33 0.39 1.83
CA ARG A 89 -3.27 -0.88 1.09
C ARG A 89 -2.13 -1.74 1.56
N ASP A 90 -0.95 -1.16 1.69
CA ASP A 90 0.24 -1.96 1.99
C ASP A 90 0.21 -2.49 3.43
N SER A 91 -0.37 -1.72 4.35
CA SER A 91 -0.70 -2.17 5.71
C SER A 91 -1.76 -3.28 5.70
N LEU A 92 -2.80 -3.15 4.86
CA LEU A 92 -3.89 -4.13 4.74
C LEU A 92 -3.44 -5.45 4.11
N LEU A 93 -2.55 -5.38 3.12
CA LEU A 93 -2.03 -6.54 2.40
C LEU A 93 -0.80 -7.15 3.08
N ASN A 94 -0.30 -6.57 4.17
CA ASN A 94 0.98 -6.90 4.80
C ASN A 94 2.14 -6.91 3.78
N VAL A 95 2.08 -6.05 2.76
CA VAL A 95 3.14 -5.94 1.73
C VAL A 95 4.31 -5.09 2.25
N ASN A 96 4.06 -4.23 3.24
CA ASN A 96 5.07 -3.38 3.89
C ASN A 96 5.87 -4.05 5.00
N SER A 97 5.76 -5.36 5.23
CA SER A 97 6.67 -6.06 6.15
C SER A 97 8.04 -6.36 5.55
N SER A 98 8.30 -6.01 4.28
CA SER A 98 9.57 -6.35 3.60
C SER A 98 10.35 -5.18 2.97
N LYS A 99 9.75 -3.99 2.84
CA LYS A 99 10.51 -2.75 2.62
C LYS A 99 10.47 -1.98 3.90
N GLU A 100 11.33 -2.39 4.83
CA GLU A 100 11.62 -1.59 6.00
C GLU A 100 11.86 -0.15 5.53
N HIS A 101 11.06 0.80 6.02
CA HIS A 101 11.18 2.23 5.74
C HIS A 101 12.46 2.77 6.40
N ASN A 102 13.60 2.18 6.08
CA ASN A 102 14.83 2.53 6.73
C ASN A 102 15.40 3.78 6.08
N LEU A 103 15.92 4.67 6.91
CA LEU A 103 16.44 5.97 6.51
C LEU A 103 17.45 5.86 5.37
N CYS A 104 18.38 4.90 5.45
CA CYS A 104 19.41 4.76 4.42
C CYS A 104 18.84 4.18 3.12
N VAL A 105 17.87 3.26 3.19
CA VAL A 105 17.21 2.69 2.00
C VAL A 105 16.46 3.77 1.21
N ILE A 106 15.70 4.62 1.91
CA ILE A 106 15.00 5.74 1.29
C ILE A 106 15.98 6.72 0.64
N TRP A 107 17.11 6.98 1.31
CA TRP A 107 18.16 7.83 0.77
C TRP A 107 18.81 7.22 -0.49
N GLU A 108 18.99 5.91 -0.55
CA GLU A 108 19.52 5.23 -1.74
C GLU A 108 18.60 5.36 -2.95
N ASP A 109 17.28 5.22 -2.75
CA ASP A 109 16.28 5.47 -3.79
C ASP A 109 16.34 6.93 -4.27
N HIS A 110 16.49 7.89 -3.36
CA HIS A 110 16.67 9.29 -3.72
C HIS A 110 17.96 9.53 -4.53
N LEU A 111 19.07 8.87 -4.18
CA LEU A 111 20.32 8.94 -4.94
C LEU A 111 20.19 8.33 -6.33
N ALA A 112 19.43 7.24 -6.49
CA ALA A 112 19.15 6.65 -7.79
C ALA A 112 18.40 7.63 -8.71
N ASN A 113 17.42 8.35 -8.17
CA ASN A 113 16.68 9.39 -8.89
C ASN A 113 17.57 10.60 -9.21
N LEU A 114 18.33 11.11 -8.24
CA LEU A 114 19.27 12.21 -8.46
C LEU A 114 20.29 11.89 -9.56
N LYS A 115 20.75 10.64 -9.63
CA LYS A 115 21.69 10.20 -10.67
C LYS A 115 21.10 10.31 -12.08
N GLN A 116 19.80 10.04 -12.24
CA GLN A 116 19.09 10.17 -13.52
C GLN A 116 18.91 11.63 -13.95
N LEU A 117 18.89 12.55 -12.98
CA LEU A 117 18.72 14.00 -13.22
C LEU A 117 20.04 14.75 -13.43
N ILE A 118 21.19 14.03 -13.46
CA ILE A 118 22.49 14.64 -13.71
C ILE A 118 22.54 15.20 -15.14
N GLY A 119 22.81 16.49 -15.26
CA GLY A 119 22.82 17.21 -16.54
C GLY A 119 21.46 17.76 -16.98
N ILE A 120 20.40 17.53 -16.19
CA ILE A 120 19.07 18.13 -16.40
C ILE A 120 18.79 19.12 -15.27
N GLU A 121 18.66 18.63 -14.04
CA GLU A 121 18.28 19.42 -12.86
C GLU A 121 19.33 19.35 -11.73
N THR A 122 20.32 18.46 -11.86
CA THR A 122 21.38 18.32 -10.86
C THR A 122 22.76 18.17 -11.49
N SER A 123 23.80 18.51 -10.72
CA SER A 123 25.18 18.36 -11.12
C SER A 123 25.80 17.09 -10.52
N ASN A 124 26.84 16.57 -11.16
CA ASN A 124 27.64 15.47 -10.60
C ASN A 124 28.12 15.79 -9.18
N GLY A 125 28.58 17.03 -8.94
CA GLY A 125 29.05 17.46 -7.62
C GLY A 125 27.97 17.32 -6.53
N ASN A 126 26.72 17.66 -6.86
CA ASN A 126 25.60 17.52 -5.94
C ASN A 126 25.32 16.03 -5.62
N TYR A 127 25.23 15.18 -6.65
CA TYR A 127 25.06 13.73 -6.45
C TYR A 127 26.16 13.13 -5.55
N TYR A 128 27.43 13.44 -5.80
CA TYR A 128 28.53 12.94 -4.98
C TYR A 128 28.49 13.46 -3.54
N LYS A 129 28.05 14.70 -3.33
CA LYS A 129 27.86 15.24 -1.97
C LYS A 129 26.82 14.43 -1.20
N PHE A 130 25.63 14.22 -1.76
CA PHE A 130 24.58 13.41 -1.13
C PHE A 130 25.02 11.95 -0.90
N LYS A 131 25.78 11.38 -1.84
CA LYS A 131 26.33 10.02 -1.72
C LYS A 131 27.34 9.92 -0.57
N SER A 132 28.23 10.90 -0.43
CA SER A 132 29.19 10.95 0.67
C SER A 132 28.51 11.13 2.03
N THR A 133 27.47 11.98 2.10
CA THR A 133 26.68 12.16 3.32
C THR A 133 26.03 10.85 3.78
N LEU A 134 25.45 10.07 2.86
CA LEU A 134 24.88 8.76 3.20
C LEU A 134 25.93 7.81 3.77
N LYS A 135 27.15 7.80 3.21
CA LYS A 135 28.26 7.01 3.72
C LYS A 135 28.59 7.39 5.17
N TYR A 136 28.78 8.68 5.44
CA TYR A 136 29.10 9.16 6.79
C TYR A 136 27.98 8.90 7.79
N MET A 137 26.72 9.03 7.37
CA MET A 137 25.57 8.66 8.20
C MET A 137 25.63 7.19 8.61
N ARG A 138 25.88 6.27 7.66
CA ARG A 138 26.03 4.84 7.97
C ARG A 138 27.17 4.54 8.94
N GLU A 139 28.32 5.21 8.75
CA GLU A 139 29.47 5.07 9.64
C GLU A 139 29.15 5.57 11.05
N PHE A 140 28.47 6.71 11.16
CA PHE A 140 28.01 7.29 12.42
C PHE A 140 27.02 6.36 13.15
N LEU A 141 26.03 5.84 12.44
CA LEU A 141 25.04 4.89 13.00
C LEU A 141 25.71 3.63 13.54
N LYS A 142 26.67 3.06 12.80
CA LYS A 142 27.45 1.91 13.26
C LYS A 142 28.29 2.23 14.48
N LYS A 143 28.90 3.41 14.53
CA LYS A 143 29.80 3.81 15.60
C LYS A 143 29.05 4.06 16.92
N GLU A 144 28.04 4.93 16.87
CA GLU A 144 27.37 5.47 18.05
C GLU A 144 26.17 4.62 18.49
N PHE A 145 25.42 4.06 17.54
CA PHE A 145 24.17 3.34 17.82
C PHE A 145 24.26 1.82 17.60
N LYS A 146 25.37 1.32 17.06
CA LYS A 146 25.59 -0.10 16.70
C LYS A 146 24.53 -0.68 15.75
N VAL A 147 23.85 0.18 15.00
CA VAL A 147 22.87 -0.22 13.97
C VAL A 147 23.40 0.12 12.59
N THR A 148 22.98 -0.66 11.59
CA THR A 148 23.34 -0.42 10.19
C THR A 148 22.39 0.54 9.50
N ASP A 149 21.19 0.71 10.03
CA ASP A 149 20.14 1.59 9.52
C ASP A 149 19.14 1.95 10.63
N ILE A 150 18.30 2.94 10.38
CA ILE A 150 17.22 3.34 11.30
C ILE A 150 15.88 3.10 10.61
N PRO A 151 14.99 2.28 11.18
CA PRO A 151 13.61 2.24 10.71
C PRO A 151 12.95 3.59 10.99
N LEU A 152 12.60 4.32 9.92
CA LEU A 152 11.71 5.45 10.02
C LEU A 152 10.33 4.90 10.32
N LYS A 153 9.93 5.05 11.58
CA LYS A 153 8.51 5.22 11.86
C LYS A 153 8.14 6.51 11.15
N MET A 154 7.29 6.42 10.13
CA MET A 154 6.65 7.62 9.59
C MET A 154 6.12 8.41 10.80
N VAL A 155 6.46 9.69 10.88
CA VAL A 155 5.91 10.59 11.89
C VAL A 155 4.64 11.20 11.30
#